data_AF-A0A0N1I7L9-F1
#
_entry.id   AF-A0A0N1I7L9-F1
#
_cell.length_a   1.000
_cell.length_b   1.000
_cell.length_c   1.000
_cell.angle_alpha   90.00
_cell.angle_beta   90.00
_cell.angle_gamma   90.00
#
_symmetry.space_group_name_H-M   'P 1'
#
loop_
_entity.id
_entity.type
_entity.pdbx_description
1 polymer ?
#
loop_
_entity_poly.entity_id
_entity_poly.type
_entity_poly.pdbx_seq_one_letter_code
_entity_poly.pdbx_strand_id
1 'polypeptide(L)'
;MVAYLDGQVAKDGRRRAPRHLFGANYRKPFPWIRVGLGLAVMASAANMAYRQMTYVSPQEKFIRKIKVRPYGVMGTQMTLQGSLRQEGPKPDETMVITDPCDLMHVFTSAAKATGTSGAIYKWIGLTKEFPNDVVMAMDKVCDAKLHCYGAEDKEGGEKHVIHVSAPDFREGIWSEREAAIELSRAYRNLLHEFVVSDCDTLRMVPLSNSVQAGPLYNQLPGITHSALLMAFEQLHIFDKEYVLRDNKNMELCVFMNREWDMFNKAFENLPVGPGR
;
A
#
# COMPACT_ATOMS: atom_id res chain seq x y z
N MET A 1 -57.71 23.70 -29.94
CA MET A 1 -58.49 24.86 -30.42
C MET A 1 -57.53 25.74 -31.20
N VAL A 2 -57.64 25.79 -32.53
CA VAL A 2 -56.72 26.57 -33.41
C VAL A 2 -57.33 27.95 -33.61
N ALA A 3 -56.71 28.98 -33.05
CA ALA A 3 -57.14 30.36 -33.23
C ALA A 3 -56.64 30.90 -34.58
N TYR A 4 -57.58 31.32 -35.43
CA TYR A 4 -57.29 31.99 -36.70
C TYR A 4 -57.19 33.50 -36.45
N LEU A 5 -56.09 34.12 -36.86
CA LEU A 5 -56.00 35.57 -37.01
C LEU A 5 -56.73 35.95 -38.29
N ASP A 6 -57.84 36.68 -38.16
CA ASP A 6 -58.62 37.18 -39.28
C ASP A 6 -57.79 38.18 -40.11
N GLY A 7 -57.86 38.05 -41.45
CA GLY A 7 -57.44 39.12 -42.35
C GLY A 7 -56.15 38.95 -43.18
N GLN A 8 -55.68 37.73 -43.50
CA GLN A 8 -54.62 37.55 -44.50
C GLN A 8 -55.07 36.73 -45.72
N VAL A 9 -55.81 37.39 -46.61
CA VAL A 9 -56.06 36.90 -47.97
C VAL A 9 -54.92 37.42 -48.86
N ALA A 10 -54.28 36.54 -49.64
CA ALA A 10 -53.31 36.99 -50.64
C ALA A 10 -54.02 37.77 -51.76
N LYS A 11 -53.29 38.59 -52.52
CA LYS A 11 -53.85 39.43 -53.61
C LYS A 11 -54.62 38.64 -54.68
N ASP A 12 -54.49 37.31 -54.71
CA ASP A 12 -55.13 36.36 -55.62
C ASP A 12 -56.38 35.67 -55.02
N GLY A 13 -56.86 36.09 -53.85
CA GLY A 13 -58.10 35.60 -53.25
C GLY A 13 -58.01 34.21 -52.60
N ARG A 14 -56.83 33.57 -52.58
CA ARG A 14 -56.67 32.23 -51.98
C ARG A 14 -56.34 32.34 -50.48
N ARG A 15 -57.03 31.53 -49.66
CA ARG A 15 -56.77 31.41 -48.22
C ARG A 15 -55.38 30.78 -48.02
N ARG A 16 -54.47 31.50 -47.35
CA ARG A 16 -53.15 30.96 -46.99
C ARG A 16 -53.29 29.87 -45.93
N ALA A 17 -52.50 28.80 -46.04
CA ALA A 17 -52.45 27.75 -45.04
C ALA A 17 -52.13 28.33 -43.65
N PRO A 18 -52.74 27.82 -42.56
CA PRO A 18 -52.49 28.32 -41.22
C PRO A 18 -51.01 28.15 -40.87
N ARG A 19 -50.34 29.26 -40.55
CA ARG A 19 -49.00 29.20 -39.96
C ARG A 19 -49.15 28.61 -38.56
N HIS A 20 -48.50 27.48 -38.31
CA HIS A 20 -48.40 26.91 -36.96
C HIS A 20 -47.82 27.97 -36.01
N LEU A 21 -48.63 28.43 -35.05
CA LEU A 21 -48.22 29.39 -34.00
C LEU A 21 -47.23 28.78 -33.01
N PHE A 22 -47.13 27.45 -32.95
CA PHE A 22 -46.08 26.75 -32.22
C PHE A 22 -44.83 26.66 -33.11
N GLY A 23 -43.95 27.66 -33.01
CA GLY A 23 -42.62 27.62 -33.63
C GLY A 23 -42.03 28.96 -34.08
N ALA A 24 -42.78 30.06 -34.06
CA ALA A 24 -42.33 31.33 -34.65
C ALA A 24 -41.22 32.06 -33.87
N ASN A 25 -40.94 31.68 -32.61
CA ASN A 25 -39.88 32.27 -31.78
C ASN A 25 -38.86 31.23 -31.30
N TYR A 26 -38.64 30.13 -32.03
CA TYR A 26 -37.48 29.28 -31.75
C TYR A 26 -36.22 29.95 -32.32
N ARG A 27 -35.67 30.94 -31.58
CA ARG A 27 -34.30 31.41 -31.81
C ARG A 27 -33.40 30.21 -31.55
N LYS A 28 -33.00 29.51 -32.62
CA LYS A 28 -31.97 28.46 -32.53
C LYS A 28 -30.82 29.06 -31.72
N PRO A 29 -30.32 28.39 -30.67
CA PRO A 29 -29.19 28.89 -29.93
C PRO A 29 -28.07 29.20 -30.92
N PHE A 30 -27.47 30.39 -30.79
CA PHE A 30 -26.46 30.89 -31.71
C PHE A 30 -25.40 29.79 -31.99
N PRO A 31 -24.89 29.67 -33.22
CA PRO A 31 -23.99 28.58 -33.64
C PRO A 31 -22.84 28.29 -32.64
N TRP A 32 -22.30 29.34 -32.01
CA TRP A 32 -21.26 29.26 -31.00
C TRP A 32 -21.64 28.46 -29.75
N ILE A 33 -22.90 28.47 -29.32
CA ILE A 33 -23.36 27.69 -28.16
C ILE A 33 -23.29 26.19 -28.47
N ARG A 34 -23.65 25.78 -29.71
CA ARG A 34 -23.58 24.38 -30.14
C ARG A 34 -22.14 23.91 -30.31
N VAL A 35 -21.27 24.77 -30.85
CA VAL A 35 -19.83 24.50 -30.94
C VAL A 35 -19.23 24.36 -29.54
N GLY A 36 -19.55 25.27 -28.61
CA GLY A 36 -19.11 25.20 -27.22
C GLY A 36 -19.58 23.93 -26.50
N LEU A 37 -20.86 23.56 -26.67
CA LEU A 37 -21.41 22.32 -26.10
C LEU A 37 -20.72 21.08 -26.71
N GLY A 38 -20.51 21.06 -28.03
CA GLY A 38 -19.82 19.96 -28.72
C GLY A 38 -18.37 19.80 -28.25
N LEU A 39 -17.63 20.90 -28.09
CA LEU A 39 -16.27 20.88 -27.55
C LEU A 39 -16.24 20.41 -26.08
N ALA A 40 -17.19 20.85 -25.26
CA ALA A 40 -17.29 20.40 -23.87
C ALA A 40 -17.57 18.90 -23.75
N VAL A 41 -18.46 18.36 -24.59
CA VAL A 41 -18.75 16.93 -24.65
C VAL A 41 -17.53 16.14 -25.12
N MET A 42 -16.83 16.60 -26.15
CA MET A 42 -15.59 15.98 -26.64
C MET A 42 -14.48 16.00 -25.59
N ALA A 43 -14.30 17.13 -24.88
CA ALA A 43 -13.33 17.24 -23.80
C ALA A 43 -13.68 16.31 -22.61
N SER A 44 -14.96 16.20 -22.27
CA SER A 44 -15.43 15.27 -21.23
C SER A 44 -15.18 13.81 -21.62
N ALA A 45 -15.50 13.43 -22.86
CA ALA A 45 -15.26 12.09 -23.38
C ALA A 45 -13.76 11.76 -23.44
N ALA A 46 -12.93 12.70 -23.89
CA ALA A 46 -11.47 12.58 -23.88
C ALA A 46 -10.92 12.43 -22.45
N ASN A 47 -11.42 13.20 -21.48
CA ASN A 47 -11.01 13.08 -20.08
C ASN A 47 -11.46 11.75 -19.45
N MET A 48 -12.67 11.26 -19.76
CA MET A 48 -13.14 9.95 -19.32
C MET A 48 -12.29 8.82 -19.92
N ALA A 49 -12.02 8.87 -21.22
CA ALA A 49 -11.18 7.89 -21.90
C ALA A 49 -9.74 7.94 -21.35
N TYR A 50 -9.18 9.13 -21.16
CA TYR A 50 -7.87 9.32 -20.54
C TYR A 50 -7.83 8.74 -19.13
N ARG A 51 -8.81 9.05 -18.28
CA ARG A 51 -8.91 8.49 -16.92
C ARG A 51 -9.04 6.98 -16.91
N GLN A 52 -9.78 6.39 -17.84
CA GLN A 52 -9.87 4.94 -17.98
C GLN A 52 -8.54 4.34 -18.43
N MET A 53 -7.84 4.99 -19.37
CA MET A 53 -6.52 4.56 -19.84
C MET A 53 -5.43 4.71 -18.78
N THR A 54 -5.55 5.71 -17.89
CA THR A 54 -4.60 5.97 -16.81
C THR A 54 -5.08 5.46 -15.45
N TYR A 55 -6.18 4.71 -15.39
CA TYR A 55 -6.68 4.17 -14.13
C TYR A 55 -5.73 3.07 -13.66
N VAL A 56 -4.98 3.38 -12.61
CA VAL A 56 -4.15 2.41 -11.89
C VAL A 56 -4.99 1.90 -10.72
N SER A 57 -5.12 0.58 -10.59
CA SER A 57 -5.88 -0.02 -9.49
C SER A 57 -5.25 0.33 -8.13
N PRO A 58 -6.02 0.40 -7.02
CA PRO A 58 -5.46 0.64 -5.69
C PRO A 58 -4.35 -0.35 -5.32
N GLN A 59 -4.48 -1.62 -5.72
CA GLN A 59 -3.47 -2.64 -5.50
C GLN A 59 -2.18 -2.32 -6.23
N GLU A 60 -2.28 -1.88 -7.48
CA GLU A 60 -1.11 -1.56 -8.29
C GLU A 60 -0.42 -0.30 -7.77
N LYS A 61 -1.19 0.70 -7.32
CA LYS A 61 -0.63 1.85 -6.60
C LYS A 61 0.10 1.42 -5.33
N PHE A 62 -0.48 0.49 -4.56
CA PHE A 62 0.11 -0.01 -3.33
C PHE A 62 1.45 -0.72 -3.59
N ILE A 63 1.51 -1.68 -4.52
CA ILE A 63 2.77 -2.39 -4.81
C ILE A 63 3.84 -1.47 -5.38
N ARG A 64 3.48 -0.57 -6.31
CA ARG A 64 4.42 0.43 -6.86
C ARG A 64 5.00 1.36 -5.78
N LYS A 65 4.32 1.48 -4.64
CA LYS A 65 4.75 2.29 -3.51
C LYS A 65 5.79 1.61 -2.64
N ILE A 66 5.85 0.28 -2.65
CA ILE A 66 6.82 -0.50 -1.91
C ILE A 66 8.15 -0.48 -2.68
N LYS A 67 9.16 0.15 -2.08
CA LYS A 67 10.52 0.22 -2.65
C LYS A 67 11.37 -0.87 -2.01
N VAL A 68 11.89 -1.81 -2.80
CA VAL A 68 12.84 -2.80 -2.30
C VAL A 68 14.19 -2.13 -2.09
N ARG A 69 14.76 -2.23 -0.88
CA ARG A 69 16.01 -1.58 -0.49
C ARG A 69 17.12 -2.60 -0.22
N PRO A 70 18.37 -2.33 -0.65
CA PRO A 70 19.50 -3.23 -0.46
C PRO A 70 20.14 -3.08 0.93
N TYR A 71 19.34 -2.92 1.98
CA TYR A 71 19.79 -2.85 3.36
C TYR A 71 18.68 -3.36 4.29
N GLY A 72 19.02 -3.82 5.49
CA GLY A 72 18.05 -4.14 6.54
C GLY A 72 17.46 -2.88 7.18
N VAL A 73 16.44 -3.02 8.01
CA VAL A 73 15.70 -1.86 8.58
C VAL A 73 16.57 -0.84 9.30
N MET A 74 17.71 -1.27 9.85
CA MET A 74 18.73 -0.43 10.49
C MET A 74 19.63 0.37 9.53
N GLY A 75 19.42 0.24 8.21
CA GLY A 75 20.27 0.84 7.17
C GLY A 75 21.59 0.10 6.93
N THR A 76 21.82 -1.02 7.61
CA THR A 76 23.02 -1.86 7.41
C THR A 76 22.77 -2.98 6.41
N GLN A 77 23.78 -3.35 5.63
CA GLN A 77 23.75 -4.48 4.69
C GLN A 77 24.86 -5.47 5.03
N MET A 78 24.62 -6.78 4.83
CA MET A 78 25.67 -7.79 4.81
C MET A 78 26.14 -8.02 3.38
N THR A 79 27.44 -7.80 3.13
CA THR A 79 28.07 -8.07 1.84
C THR A 79 28.25 -9.58 1.61
N LEU A 80 28.54 -9.97 0.36
CA LEU A 80 28.87 -11.36 0.02
C LEU A 80 30.10 -11.91 0.77
N GLN A 81 30.98 -11.02 1.25
CA GLN A 81 32.16 -11.37 2.04
C GLN A 81 31.84 -11.52 3.54
N GLY A 82 30.59 -11.33 3.95
CA GLY A 82 30.15 -11.40 5.34
C GLY A 82 30.42 -10.13 6.16
N SER A 83 30.93 -9.06 5.55
CA SER A 83 31.16 -7.78 6.24
C SER A 83 29.87 -6.96 6.35
N LEU A 84 29.64 -6.28 7.47
CA LEU A 84 28.57 -5.31 7.61
C LEU A 84 28.98 -3.95 7.04
N ARG A 85 28.09 -3.31 6.27
CA ARG A 85 28.25 -1.94 5.76
C ARG A 85 27.03 -1.11 6.09
N GLN A 86 27.21 0.19 6.31
CA GLN A 86 26.11 1.15 6.43
C GLN A 86 25.79 1.68 5.03
N GLU A 87 24.71 1.21 4.42
CA GLU A 87 24.31 1.56 3.04
C GLU A 87 23.10 2.51 3.02
N GLY A 88 22.21 2.40 4.01
CA GLY A 88 21.07 3.29 4.22
C GLY A 88 21.24 4.16 5.48
N PRO A 89 20.44 5.22 5.64
CA PRO A 89 20.43 6.00 6.87
C PRO A 89 19.84 5.17 8.02
N LYS A 90 20.26 5.46 9.25
CA LYS A 90 19.61 4.88 10.44
C LYS A 90 18.15 5.35 10.51
N PRO A 91 17.25 4.56 11.12
CA PRO A 91 15.87 5.00 11.37
C PRO A 91 15.84 6.29 12.19
N ASP A 92 14.91 7.18 11.86
CA ASP A 92 14.62 8.42 12.57
C ASP A 92 13.22 8.38 13.21
N GLU A 93 12.82 9.49 13.85
CA GLU A 93 11.54 9.63 14.57
C GLU A 93 10.31 9.62 13.64
N THR A 94 10.49 9.84 12.33
CA THR A 94 9.42 9.81 11.34
C THR A 94 9.22 8.43 10.70
N MET A 95 10.08 7.48 11.08
CA MET A 95 10.11 6.12 10.59
C MET A 95 9.61 5.16 11.66
N VAL A 96 8.80 4.20 11.21
CA VAL A 96 8.51 3.00 11.97
C VAL A 96 9.19 1.81 11.32
N ILE A 97 9.84 0.98 12.14
CA ILE A 97 10.52 -0.22 11.65
C ILE A 97 9.81 -1.48 12.11
N THR A 98 9.86 -2.52 11.27
CA THR A 98 9.34 -3.84 11.62
C THR A 98 10.39 -4.68 12.31
N ASP A 99 10.02 -5.24 13.46
CA ASP A 99 10.75 -6.29 14.14
C ASP A 99 10.10 -7.66 13.87
N PRO A 100 10.78 -8.59 13.17
CA PRO A 100 10.31 -9.96 12.99
C PRO A 100 10.48 -10.76 14.29
N CYS A 101 9.59 -10.52 15.24
CA CYS A 101 9.71 -10.99 16.61
C CYS A 101 9.33 -12.47 16.75
N ASP A 102 10.10 -13.21 17.56
CA ASP A 102 9.71 -14.53 18.03
C ASP A 102 8.90 -14.38 19.33
N LEU A 103 7.73 -15.02 19.41
CA LEU A 103 6.88 -15.01 20.61
C LEU A 103 7.65 -15.52 21.85
N MET A 104 8.61 -16.42 21.67
CA MET A 104 9.48 -16.85 22.78
C MET A 104 10.20 -15.66 23.41
N HIS A 105 10.73 -14.73 22.61
CA HIS A 105 11.42 -13.54 23.12
C HIS A 105 10.47 -12.55 23.78
N VAL A 106 9.25 -12.40 23.23
CA VAL A 106 8.21 -11.55 23.82
C VAL A 106 7.87 -12.01 25.23
N PHE A 107 7.66 -13.31 25.44
CA PHE A 107 7.22 -13.87 26.71
C PHE A 107 8.33 -14.15 27.73
N THR A 108 9.61 -14.13 27.31
CA THR A 108 10.73 -14.45 28.20
C THR A 108 11.68 -13.28 28.36
N SER A 109 12.47 -12.96 27.33
CA SER A 109 13.40 -11.85 27.34
C SER A 109 13.96 -11.55 25.95
N ALA A 110 14.20 -10.25 25.71
CA ALA A 110 14.91 -9.73 24.55
C ALA A 110 16.43 -10.05 24.54
N ALA A 111 17.03 -10.39 25.69
CA ALA A 111 18.49 -10.45 25.85
C ALA A 111 19.20 -11.46 24.93
N LYS A 112 18.51 -12.51 24.50
CA LYS A 112 19.08 -13.59 23.66
C LYS A 112 18.78 -13.45 22.17
N ALA A 113 18.10 -12.38 21.77
CA ALA A 113 17.74 -12.21 20.37
C ALA A 113 18.96 -11.93 19.50
N THR A 114 18.96 -12.50 18.30
CA THR A 114 20.04 -12.34 17.31
C THR A 114 19.48 -11.81 15.99
N GLY A 115 20.34 -11.61 14.99
CA GLY A 115 19.91 -11.14 13.67
C GLY A 115 19.26 -9.75 13.71
N THR A 116 18.18 -9.59 12.95
CA THR A 116 17.45 -8.31 12.85
C THR A 116 16.89 -7.87 14.20
N SER A 117 16.15 -8.74 14.90
CA SER A 117 15.53 -8.42 16.18
C SER A 117 16.56 -8.03 17.24
N GLY A 118 17.67 -8.78 17.34
CA GLY A 118 18.77 -8.42 18.25
C GLY A 118 19.37 -7.05 17.96
N ALA A 119 19.50 -6.67 16.68
CA ALA A 119 19.98 -5.34 16.30
C ALA A 119 18.98 -4.24 16.66
N ILE A 120 17.68 -4.48 16.49
CA ILE A 120 16.61 -3.55 16.89
C ILE A 120 16.60 -3.38 18.41
N TYR A 121 16.61 -4.47 19.19
CA TYR A 121 16.55 -4.41 20.64
C TYR A 121 17.72 -3.63 21.24
N LYS A 122 18.93 -3.83 20.69
CA LYS A 122 20.10 -3.04 21.07
C LYS A 122 19.92 -1.55 20.75
N TRP A 123 19.29 -1.21 19.63
CA TRP A 123 19.06 0.18 19.22
C TRP A 123 18.02 0.90 20.09
N ILE A 124 16.95 0.21 20.49
CA ILE A 124 15.93 0.76 21.41
C ILE A 124 16.32 0.64 22.89
N GLY A 125 17.42 -0.04 23.22
CA GLY A 125 17.85 -0.25 24.61
C GLY A 125 17.08 -1.35 25.35
N LEU A 126 16.31 -2.17 24.63
CA LEU A 126 15.54 -3.27 25.20
C LEU A 126 16.49 -4.43 25.56
N THR A 127 16.72 -4.62 26.85
CA THR A 127 17.63 -5.66 27.38
C THR A 127 16.93 -6.72 28.23
N LYS A 128 15.69 -6.46 28.67
CA LYS A 128 14.96 -7.31 29.62
C LYS A 128 13.65 -7.82 29.01
N GLU A 129 12.56 -7.67 29.74
CA GLU A 129 11.20 -8.05 29.37
C GLU A 129 10.60 -7.00 28.45
N PHE A 130 9.67 -7.43 27.61
CA PHE A 130 8.92 -6.53 26.76
C PHE A 130 7.92 -5.70 27.57
N PRO A 131 7.57 -4.48 27.11
CA PRO A 131 6.47 -3.72 27.67
C PRO A 131 5.18 -4.53 27.74
N ASN A 132 4.40 -4.34 28.81
CA ASN A 132 3.18 -5.13 29.06
C ASN A 132 2.15 -5.03 27.93
N ASP A 133 2.05 -3.87 27.27
CA ASP A 133 1.14 -3.67 26.13
C ASP A 133 1.55 -4.51 24.91
N VAL A 134 2.85 -4.71 24.68
CA VAL A 134 3.37 -5.63 23.65
C VAL A 134 3.05 -7.08 24.04
N VAL A 135 3.33 -7.48 25.28
CA VAL A 135 3.08 -8.84 25.77
C VAL A 135 1.59 -9.20 25.70
N MET A 136 0.71 -8.27 26.06
CA MET A 136 -0.75 -8.51 26.03
C MET A 136 -1.33 -8.54 24.62
N ALA A 137 -0.71 -7.86 23.66
CA ALA A 137 -1.19 -7.80 22.28
C ALA A 137 -0.67 -8.94 21.39
N MET A 138 0.47 -9.55 21.77
CA MET A 138 1.16 -10.58 20.99
C MET A 138 0.84 -11.97 21.55
N ASP A 139 -0.34 -12.52 21.25
CA ASP A 139 -0.79 -13.82 21.78
C ASP A 139 -0.43 -14.98 20.84
N LYS A 140 -0.56 -14.77 19.53
CA LYS A 140 -0.41 -15.81 18.52
C LYS A 140 0.41 -15.35 17.31
N VAL A 141 0.77 -16.33 16.49
CA VAL A 141 1.43 -16.10 15.21
C VAL A 141 0.56 -15.19 14.33
N CYS A 142 1.22 -14.29 13.60
CA CYS A 142 0.63 -13.21 12.80
C CYS A 142 0.10 -12.00 13.58
N ASP A 143 0.19 -11.98 14.92
CA ASP A 143 -0.09 -10.75 15.67
C ASP A 143 1.01 -9.70 15.43
N ALA A 144 0.60 -8.44 15.51
CA ALA A 144 1.50 -7.30 15.40
C ALA A 144 1.13 -6.24 16.43
N LYS A 145 2.14 -5.55 16.97
CA LYS A 145 1.93 -4.43 17.90
C LYS A 145 2.96 -3.34 17.72
N LEU A 146 2.49 -2.11 17.48
CA LEU A 146 3.27 -0.89 17.59
C LEU A 146 3.58 -0.59 19.06
N HIS A 147 4.84 -0.25 19.33
CA HIS A 147 5.28 0.36 20.57
C HIS A 147 6.28 1.49 20.30
N CYS A 148 6.17 2.57 21.06
CA CYS A 148 7.06 3.73 20.98
C CYS A 148 8.06 3.69 22.14
N TYR A 149 9.33 3.47 21.84
CA TYR A 149 10.40 3.43 22.83
C TYR A 149 11.08 4.80 22.97
N GLY A 150 11.60 5.10 24.15
CA GLY A 150 12.43 6.30 24.37
C GLY A 150 11.68 7.63 24.51
N ALA A 151 10.34 7.61 24.63
CA ALA A 151 9.53 8.83 24.81
C ALA A 151 9.92 9.64 26.07
N GLU A 152 10.52 9.00 27.06
CA GLU A 152 10.99 9.64 28.31
C GLU A 152 12.49 10.00 28.28
N ASP A 153 13.26 9.47 27.31
CA ASP A 153 14.70 9.66 27.22
C ASP A 153 15.07 10.89 26.39
N LYS A 154 15.77 11.84 27.01
CA LYS A 154 16.17 13.11 26.36
C LYS A 154 17.26 12.96 25.30
N GLU A 155 17.91 11.80 25.22
CA GLU A 155 19.03 11.51 24.32
C GLU A 155 18.69 10.32 23.40
N GLY A 156 17.96 10.57 22.31
CA GLY A 156 17.76 9.54 21.29
C GLY A 156 16.45 9.57 20.51
N GLY A 157 15.52 10.45 20.88
CA GLY A 157 14.25 10.61 20.18
C GLY A 157 13.28 9.45 20.41
N GLU A 158 12.02 9.65 20.00
CA GLU A 158 11.04 8.58 19.95
C GLU A 158 11.42 7.54 18.88
N LYS A 159 11.34 6.25 19.24
CA LYS A 159 11.67 5.14 18.34
C LYS A 159 10.44 4.26 18.16
N HIS A 160 9.88 4.29 16.96
CA HIS A 160 8.69 3.51 16.63
C HIS A 160 9.06 2.13 16.10
N VAL A 161 8.59 1.08 16.78
CA VAL A 161 8.80 -0.31 16.37
C VAL A 161 7.47 -1.04 16.32
N ILE A 162 7.21 -1.74 15.22
CA ILE A 162 6.10 -2.70 15.14
C ILE A 162 6.69 -4.10 15.28
N HIS A 163 6.41 -4.74 16.41
CA HIS A 163 6.75 -6.13 16.65
C HIS A 163 5.74 -7.00 15.91
N VAL A 164 6.20 -7.92 15.06
CA VAL A 164 5.33 -8.81 14.28
C VAL A 164 5.78 -10.24 14.45
N SER A 165 4.86 -11.12 14.84
CA SER A 165 5.10 -12.56 14.84
C SER A 165 4.80 -13.13 13.47
N ALA A 166 5.78 -13.76 12.83
CA ALA A 166 5.63 -14.34 11.49
C ALA A 166 5.58 -15.88 11.56
N PRO A 167 4.90 -16.55 10.62
CA PRO A 167 4.89 -18.01 10.55
C PRO A 167 6.30 -18.58 10.32
N ASP A 168 6.58 -19.73 10.91
CA ASP A 168 7.83 -20.47 10.67
C ASP A 168 7.61 -21.57 9.63
N PHE A 169 8.18 -21.40 8.44
CA PHE A 169 8.01 -22.33 7.33
C PHE A 169 8.96 -23.54 7.39
N ARG A 170 9.79 -23.66 8.44
CA ARG A 170 10.53 -24.89 8.72
C ARG A 170 9.63 -26.00 9.25
N GLU A 171 8.54 -25.63 9.91
CA GLU A 171 7.64 -26.56 10.56
C GLU A 171 6.49 -26.95 9.62
N GLY A 172 6.52 -28.17 9.12
CA GLY A 172 5.44 -28.73 8.28
C GLY A 172 5.69 -28.66 6.78
N ILE A 173 4.63 -28.94 6.02
CA ILE A 173 4.63 -28.93 4.54
C ILE A 173 3.76 -27.77 4.11
N TRP A 174 4.38 -26.80 3.43
CA TRP A 174 3.71 -25.58 3.00
C TRP A 174 3.66 -25.53 1.48
N SER A 175 2.47 -25.31 0.91
CA SER A 175 2.37 -24.80 -0.45
C SER A 175 2.67 -23.30 -0.49
N GLU A 176 3.14 -22.79 -1.64
CA GLU A 176 3.36 -21.35 -1.83
C GLU A 176 2.09 -20.54 -1.55
N ARG A 177 0.92 -21.09 -1.91
CA ARG A 177 -0.38 -20.47 -1.69
C ARG A 177 -0.74 -20.39 -0.21
N GLU A 178 -0.59 -21.49 0.54
CA GLU A 178 -0.86 -21.51 1.98
C GLU A 178 0.08 -20.57 2.74
N ALA A 179 1.37 -20.60 2.40
CA ALA A 179 2.36 -19.70 2.96
C ALA A 179 2.00 -18.24 2.70
N ALA A 180 1.57 -17.90 1.48
CA ALA A 180 1.18 -16.54 1.14
C ALA A 180 -0.08 -16.09 1.88
N ILE A 181 -1.06 -16.99 2.07
CA ILE A 181 -2.28 -16.69 2.84
C ILE A 181 -1.92 -16.42 4.31
N GLU A 182 -1.10 -17.27 4.93
CA GLU A 182 -0.75 -17.10 6.34
C GLU A 182 0.10 -15.84 6.55
N LEU A 183 1.10 -15.63 5.69
CA LEU A 183 1.95 -14.44 5.73
C LEU A 183 1.15 -13.15 5.46
N SER A 184 0.06 -13.21 4.68
CA SER A 184 -0.81 -12.05 4.45
C SER A 184 -1.48 -11.55 5.73
N ARG A 185 -1.74 -12.43 6.70
CA ARG A 185 -2.32 -12.04 7.99
C ARG A 185 -1.33 -11.19 8.80
N ALA A 186 -0.07 -11.61 8.83
CA ALA A 186 1.01 -10.86 9.49
C ALA A 186 1.24 -9.50 8.82
N TYR A 187 1.31 -9.45 7.49
CA TYR A 187 1.45 -8.19 6.76
C TYR A 187 0.22 -7.28 6.92
N ARG A 188 -1.00 -7.82 6.97
CA ARG A 188 -2.20 -7.02 7.20
C ARG A 188 -2.14 -6.33 8.56
N ASN A 189 -1.79 -7.07 9.60
CA ASN A 189 -1.66 -6.53 10.95
C ASN A 189 -0.51 -5.50 11.04
N LEU A 190 0.62 -5.77 10.37
CA LEU A 190 1.71 -4.80 10.24
C LEU A 190 1.24 -3.49 9.59
N LEU A 191 0.51 -3.57 8.48
CA LEU A 191 0.02 -2.39 7.76
C LEU A 191 -1.01 -1.62 8.60
N HIS A 192 -1.84 -2.31 9.37
CA HIS A 192 -2.77 -1.67 10.31
C HIS A 192 -2.01 -0.89 11.40
N GLU A 193 -1.02 -1.51 12.05
CA GLU A 193 -0.19 -0.85 13.06
C GLU A 193 0.62 0.32 12.46
N PHE A 194 1.01 0.25 11.19
CA PHE A 194 1.63 1.38 10.50
C PHE A 194 0.68 2.57 10.36
N VAL A 195 -0.60 2.33 10.03
CA VAL A 195 -1.62 3.38 10.02
C VAL A 195 -1.76 4.01 11.41
N VAL A 196 -1.75 3.20 12.47
CA VAL A 196 -1.83 3.66 13.86
C VAL A 196 -0.62 4.49 14.29
N SER A 197 0.56 4.20 13.75
CA SER A 197 1.81 4.89 14.14
C SER A 197 1.91 6.35 13.73
N ASP A 198 1.06 6.79 12.80
CA ASP A 198 1.13 8.09 12.13
C ASP A 198 2.47 8.46 11.47
N CYS A 199 3.48 7.58 11.51
CA CYS A 199 4.79 7.74 10.87
C CYS A 199 4.67 7.85 9.35
N ASP A 200 5.59 8.58 8.72
CA ASP A 200 5.55 8.78 7.28
C ASP A 200 6.17 7.63 6.50
N THR A 201 7.10 6.89 7.11
CA THR A 201 7.81 5.81 6.43
C THR A 201 7.76 4.52 7.23
N LEU A 202 7.31 3.44 6.61
CA LEU A 202 7.44 2.07 7.13
C LEU A 202 8.64 1.38 6.50
N ARG A 203 9.60 0.96 7.32
CA ARG A 203 10.66 0.04 6.92
C ARG A 203 10.34 -1.37 7.41
N MET A 204 9.92 -2.21 6.49
CA MET A 204 9.58 -3.59 6.76
C MET A 204 10.71 -4.54 6.37
N VAL A 205 10.87 -5.62 7.10
CA VAL A 205 11.65 -6.78 6.64
C VAL A 205 10.77 -7.74 5.86
N PRO A 206 11.35 -8.54 4.94
CA PRO A 206 10.68 -9.75 4.50
C PRO A 206 10.43 -10.67 5.70
N LEU A 207 9.16 -10.80 6.11
CA LEU A 207 8.75 -11.68 7.20
C LEU A 207 9.00 -13.16 6.82
N SER A 208 9.26 -13.99 7.83
CA SER A 208 9.58 -15.42 7.67
C SER A 208 10.81 -15.69 6.79
N ASN A 209 11.74 -14.73 6.69
CA ASN A 209 12.95 -14.88 5.88
C ASN A 209 14.10 -15.56 6.63
N SER A 210 15.16 -15.88 5.88
CA SER A 210 16.40 -16.44 6.38
C SER A 210 16.16 -17.79 7.07
N VAL A 211 16.36 -17.89 8.38
CA VAL A 211 16.22 -19.14 9.12
C VAL A 211 14.77 -19.65 9.10
N GLN A 212 13.78 -18.77 9.17
CA GLN A 212 12.35 -19.15 9.22
C GLN A 212 11.76 -19.51 7.85
N ALA A 213 12.50 -19.29 6.75
CA ALA A 213 11.98 -19.52 5.40
C ALA A 213 11.88 -21.00 5.05
N GLY A 214 12.66 -21.85 5.72
CA GLY A 214 12.66 -23.30 5.52
C GLY A 214 12.82 -23.69 4.04
N PRO A 215 12.06 -24.68 3.55
CA PRO A 215 12.08 -25.11 2.15
C PRO A 215 11.62 -24.05 1.14
N LEU A 216 10.92 -23.01 1.60
CA LEU A 216 10.33 -21.96 0.75
C LEU A 216 11.28 -20.78 0.48
N TYR A 217 12.53 -20.84 0.95
CA TYR A 217 13.49 -19.72 0.83
C TYR A 217 13.60 -19.14 -0.59
N ASN A 218 13.64 -19.99 -1.62
CA ASN A 218 13.78 -19.52 -3.01
C ASN A 218 12.48 -18.91 -3.56
N GLN A 219 11.32 -19.34 -3.05
CA GLN A 219 9.99 -18.88 -3.45
C GLN A 219 9.52 -17.68 -2.63
N LEU A 220 10.17 -17.41 -1.48
CA LEU A 220 9.76 -16.40 -0.52
C LEU A 220 9.56 -14.99 -1.11
N PRO A 221 10.35 -14.52 -2.10
CA PRO A 221 10.08 -13.24 -2.77
C PRO A 221 8.70 -13.16 -3.42
N GLY A 222 8.29 -14.20 -4.17
CA GLY A 222 6.98 -14.26 -4.81
C GLY A 222 5.83 -14.45 -3.81
N ILE A 223 6.08 -15.24 -2.76
CA ILE A 223 5.16 -15.42 -1.64
C ILE A 223 4.95 -14.09 -0.91
N THR A 224 6.02 -13.35 -0.64
CA THR A 224 5.97 -12.03 0.03
C THR A 224 5.19 -11.02 -0.80
N HIS A 225 5.46 -10.94 -2.10
CA HIS A 225 4.71 -10.08 -3.02
C HIS A 225 3.21 -10.40 -2.99
N SER A 226 2.86 -11.69 -3.11
CA SER A 226 1.46 -12.14 -3.08
C SER A 226 0.80 -11.89 -1.72
N ALA A 227 1.53 -12.12 -0.63
CA ALA A 227 1.07 -11.89 0.73
C ALA A 227 0.78 -10.41 1.00
N LEU A 228 1.64 -9.50 0.53
CA LEU A 228 1.42 -8.04 0.64
C LEU A 228 0.20 -7.57 -0.16
N LEU A 229 -0.01 -8.09 -1.37
CA LEU A 229 -1.22 -7.83 -2.14
C LEU A 229 -2.49 -8.28 -1.40
N MET A 230 -2.47 -9.52 -0.89
CA MET A 230 -3.60 -10.06 -0.12
C MET A 230 -3.81 -9.29 1.19
N ALA A 231 -2.74 -8.90 1.87
CA ALA A 231 -2.78 -8.12 3.09
C ALA A 231 -3.43 -6.76 2.85
N PHE A 232 -3.01 -6.05 1.79
CA PHE A 232 -3.62 -4.80 1.38
C PHE A 232 -5.10 -4.99 1.09
N GLU A 233 -5.49 -6.04 0.36
CA GLU A 233 -6.91 -6.32 0.08
C GLU A 233 -7.76 -6.55 1.34
N GLN A 234 -7.18 -7.14 2.38
CA GLN A 234 -7.85 -7.40 3.65
C GLN A 234 -7.96 -6.17 4.56
N LEU A 235 -7.24 -5.07 4.26
CA LEU A 235 -7.31 -3.85 5.06
C LEU A 235 -8.70 -3.20 4.99
N HIS A 236 -9.05 -2.51 6.07
CA HIS A 236 -10.21 -1.63 6.10
C HIS A 236 -10.05 -0.50 5.07
N ILE A 237 -11.17 0.02 4.54
CA ILE A 237 -11.13 1.03 3.46
C ILE A 237 -10.36 2.29 3.87
N PHE A 238 -10.49 2.74 5.12
CA PHE A 238 -9.75 3.89 5.63
C PHE A 238 -8.24 3.62 5.73
N ASP A 239 -7.84 2.42 6.13
CA ASP A 239 -6.44 2.01 6.21
C ASP A 239 -5.83 1.95 4.80
N LYS A 240 -6.57 1.42 3.82
CA LYS A 240 -6.17 1.41 2.41
C LYS A 240 -5.91 2.83 1.90
N GLU A 241 -6.83 3.76 2.15
CA GLU A 241 -6.67 5.16 1.75
C GLU A 241 -5.47 5.80 2.44
N TYR A 242 -5.27 5.51 3.73
CA TYR A 242 -4.18 6.05 4.52
C TYR A 242 -2.81 5.59 3.98
N VAL A 243 -2.60 4.28 3.79
CA VAL A 243 -1.32 3.76 3.27
C VAL A 243 -1.06 4.21 1.83
N LEU A 244 -2.09 4.62 1.08
CA LEU A 244 -1.97 5.14 -0.28
C LEU A 244 -1.63 6.64 -0.37
N ARG A 245 -1.73 7.43 0.70
CA ARG A 245 -1.43 8.88 0.69
C ARG A 245 -0.01 9.22 0.22
N ASP A 246 0.17 10.26 -0.59
CA ASP A 246 1.45 10.57 -1.24
C ASP A 246 2.64 10.80 -0.29
N ASN A 247 2.38 11.24 0.94
CA ASN A 247 3.42 11.44 1.97
C ASN A 247 3.88 10.13 2.64
N LYS A 248 3.11 9.04 2.51
CA LYS A 248 3.48 7.75 3.09
C LYS A 248 4.48 7.02 2.19
N ASN A 249 5.47 6.37 2.79
CA ASN A 249 6.50 5.60 2.09
C ASN A 249 6.61 4.21 2.71
N MET A 250 6.87 3.20 1.87
CA MET A 250 7.08 1.83 2.32
C MET A 250 8.35 1.28 1.71
N GLU A 251 9.25 0.77 2.55
CA GLU A 251 10.52 0.21 2.15
C GLU A 251 10.60 -1.26 2.59
N LEU A 252 10.71 -2.18 1.63
CA LEU A 252 11.01 -3.58 1.90
C LEU A 252 12.53 -3.75 1.97
N CYS A 253 13.04 -3.81 3.20
CA CYS A 253 14.45 -3.75 3.54
C CYS A 253 15.08 -5.15 3.54
N VAL A 254 15.88 -5.46 2.51
CA VAL A 254 16.53 -6.76 2.34
C VAL A 254 17.99 -6.67 2.79
N PHE A 255 18.30 -7.33 3.91
CA PHE A 255 19.61 -7.25 4.56
C PHE A 255 20.74 -7.94 3.79
N MET A 256 20.47 -9.09 3.17
CA MET A 256 21.47 -9.84 2.42
C MET A 256 21.47 -9.39 0.95
N ASN A 257 22.63 -8.98 0.45
CA ASN A 257 22.78 -8.52 -0.94
C ASN A 257 22.28 -9.57 -1.97
N ARG A 258 22.58 -10.86 -1.74
CA ARG A 258 22.11 -11.95 -2.62
C ARG A 258 20.58 -12.10 -2.70
N GLU A 259 19.88 -11.79 -1.61
CA GLU A 259 18.42 -11.90 -1.53
C GLU A 259 17.77 -10.69 -2.20
N TRP A 260 18.43 -9.53 -2.14
CA TRP A 260 17.91 -8.28 -2.70
C TRP A 260 17.57 -8.42 -4.19
N ASP A 261 18.43 -9.04 -4.99
CA ASP A 261 18.16 -9.29 -6.42
C ASP A 261 16.89 -10.12 -6.65
N MET A 262 16.63 -11.10 -5.78
CA MET A 262 15.46 -11.98 -5.89
C MET A 262 14.17 -11.22 -5.56
N PHE A 263 14.20 -10.41 -4.50
CA PHE A 263 13.08 -9.54 -4.12
C PHE A 263 12.83 -8.44 -5.15
N ASN A 264 13.88 -7.80 -5.66
CA ASN A 264 13.76 -6.73 -6.65
C ASN A 264 13.09 -7.27 -7.93
N LYS A 265 13.56 -8.43 -8.43
CA LYS A 265 12.94 -9.09 -9.59
C LYS A 265 11.48 -9.48 -9.34
N ALA A 266 11.14 -9.97 -8.15
CA ALA A 266 9.76 -10.34 -7.83
C ALA A 266 8.83 -9.11 -7.86
N PHE A 267 9.25 -7.99 -7.29
CA PHE A 267 8.43 -6.76 -7.24
C PHE A 267 8.38 -6.00 -8.57
N GLU A 268 9.38 -6.15 -9.44
CA GLU A 268 9.36 -5.56 -10.79
C GLU A 268 8.52 -6.37 -11.79
N ASN A 269 8.54 -7.70 -11.70
CA ASN A 269 8.02 -8.58 -12.76
C ASN A 269 6.67 -9.24 -12.44
N LEU A 270 6.25 -9.28 -11.17
CA LEU A 270 5.00 -9.96 -10.82
C LEU A 270 3.78 -9.06 -11.08
N PRO A 271 2.69 -9.62 -11.65
CA PRO A 271 1.50 -8.85 -11.96
C PRO A 271 0.74 -8.47 -10.69
N VAL A 272 0.09 -7.31 -10.75
CA VAL A 272 -0.83 -6.84 -9.71
C VAL A 272 -2.26 -7.23 -10.06
N GLY A 273 -2.58 -8.52 -9.95
CA GLY A 273 -3.93 -9.05 -10.19
C GLY A 273 -3.93 -10.43 -10.85
N PRO A 274 -5.10 -11.08 -10.95
CA PRO A 274 -5.21 -12.33 -11.69
C PRO A 274 -4.79 -12.05 -13.13
N GLY A 275 -3.76 -12.74 -13.62
CA GLY A 275 -3.44 -12.75 -15.04
C GLY A 275 -4.72 -13.06 -15.80
N ARG A 276 -5.12 -12.15 -16.70
CA ARG A 276 -6.21 -12.43 -17.63
C ARG A 276 -5.87 -13.66 -18.48
#